data_AF-A0A8D8P246-F1
#
_entry.id   AF-A0A8D8P246-F1
#
_cell.length_a   1.000
_cell.length_b   1.000
_cell.length_c   1.000
_cell.angle_alpha   90.00
_cell.angle_beta   90.00
_cell.angle_gamma   90.00
#
_symmetry.space_group_name_H-M   'P 1'
#
loop_
_entity.id
_entity.type
_entity.pdbx_description
1 polymer ?
#
loop_
_entity_poly.entity_id
_entity_poly.type
_entity_poly.pdbx_seq_one_letter_code
_entity_poly.pdbx_strand_id
1 'polypeptide(L)'
;QNDPDLFGRFISPGVFCASDRNGTSVCRGDSGGGMYILAGDRWELRGITSFAGLSETGSCDTKKYVVFTNVAHFYGWIKRLTMGGGEQDVDVPKRISEMKCQEYAKLAEKQPNGV
;
A
#
# COMPACT_ATOMS: atom_id res chain seq x y z
N GLN A 1 7.87 9.90 12.21
CA GLN A 1 7.08 8.66 12.05
C GLN A 1 5.61 8.98 11.81
N ASN A 2 4.96 9.83 12.62
CA ASN A 2 3.54 10.16 12.45
C ASN A 2 3.33 11.58 11.92
N ASP A 3 2.76 11.69 10.71
CA ASP A 3 2.34 12.95 10.07
C ASP A 3 0.81 12.90 9.88
N PRO A 4 0.04 13.14 10.96
CA PRO A 4 -1.41 12.92 10.97
C PRO A 4 -2.15 13.88 10.03
N ASP A 5 -1.60 15.07 9.77
CA ASP A 5 -2.17 16.02 8.82
C ASP A 5 -2.02 15.54 7.38
N LEU A 6 -0.87 14.95 7.05
CA LEU A 6 -0.63 14.34 5.75
C LEU A 6 -1.48 13.07 5.57
N PHE A 7 -1.39 12.12 6.49
CA PHE A 7 -2.00 10.80 6.28
C PHE A 7 -3.49 10.75 6.63
N GLY A 8 -3.93 11.50 7.66
CA GLY A 8 -5.28 11.45 8.21
C GLY A 8 -6.38 11.77 7.19
N ARG A 9 -6.09 12.63 6.22
CA ARG A 9 -7.04 13.02 5.15
C ARG A 9 -7.30 11.91 4.14
N PHE A 10 -6.39 10.94 4.02
CA PHE A 10 -6.46 9.89 3.00
C PHE A 10 -6.83 8.53 3.58
N ILE A 11 -7.02 8.41 4.90
CA ILE A 11 -7.39 7.14 5.55
C ILE A 11 -8.78 6.70 5.11
N SER A 12 -8.82 5.71 4.23
CA SER A 12 -10.03 5.06 3.74
C SER A 12 -9.80 3.55 3.57
N PRO A 13 -10.87 2.73 3.43
CA PRO A 13 -10.71 1.30 3.13
C PRO A 13 -9.94 0.99 1.84
N GLY A 14 -9.96 1.93 0.89
CA GLY A 14 -9.27 1.83 -0.40
C GLY A 14 -7.77 2.03 -0.33
N VAL A 15 -7.21 2.39 0.83
CA VAL A 15 -5.77 2.52 1.01
C VAL A 15 -5.31 1.80 2.27
N PHE A 16 -4.03 1.46 2.32
CA PHE A 16 -3.36 1.01 3.53
C PHE A 16 -1.96 1.60 3.60
N CYS A 17 -1.41 1.69 4.81
CA CYS A 17 -0.06 2.19 5.02
C CYS A 17 0.90 1.04 5.31
N ALA A 18 2.13 1.16 4.82
CA ALA A 18 3.25 0.31 5.22
C ALA A 18 4.54 1.13 5.29
N SER A 19 5.54 0.60 6.00
CA SER A 19 6.88 1.17 6.07
C SER A 19 7.86 0.05 6.36
N ASP A 20 9.04 0.11 5.76
CA ASP A 20 10.16 -0.71 6.18
C ASP A 20 10.86 -0.04 7.38
N ARG A 21 11.19 -0.81 8.42
CA ARG A 21 11.97 -0.31 9.57
C ARG A 21 13.47 -0.24 9.29
N ASN A 22 13.93 -0.81 8.18
CA ASN A 22 15.34 -0.87 7.77
C ASN A 22 15.77 0.30 6.88
N GLY A 23 14.94 1.34 6.76
CA GLY A 23 15.32 2.57 6.05
C GLY A 23 15.06 2.55 4.54
N THR A 24 14.14 1.71 4.06
CA THR A 24 13.63 1.77 2.69
C THR A 24 12.30 2.51 2.65
N SER A 25 12.08 3.32 1.63
CA SER A 25 10.79 3.98 1.36
C SER A 25 10.59 4.11 -0.14
N VAL A 26 9.35 4.38 -0.56
CA VAL A 26 9.09 4.71 -1.97
C VAL A 26 9.49 6.15 -2.22
N CYS A 27 9.90 6.41 -3.46
CA CYS A 27 10.38 7.69 -3.89
C CYS A 27 9.67 8.17 -5.15
N ARG A 28 10.08 9.35 -5.62
CA ARG A 28 9.53 9.92 -6.86
C ARG A 28 9.80 8.96 -8.00
N GLY A 29 8.75 8.60 -8.75
CA GLY A 29 8.83 7.64 -9.85
C GLY A 29 8.28 6.26 -9.51
N ASP A 30 8.15 5.92 -8.22
CA ASP A 30 7.60 4.62 -7.81
C ASP A 30 6.06 4.59 -7.80
N SER A 31 5.42 5.76 -7.85
CA SER A 31 3.96 5.90 -7.91
C SER A 31 3.37 5.08 -9.07
N GLY A 32 2.36 4.26 -8.78
CA GLY A 32 1.77 3.31 -9.73
C GLY A 32 2.45 1.93 -9.75
N GLY A 33 3.63 1.78 -9.13
CA GLY A 33 4.31 0.50 -8.97
C GLY A 33 3.57 -0.46 -8.01
N GLY A 34 3.81 -1.77 -8.15
CA GLY A 34 3.17 -2.79 -7.33
C GLY A 34 3.94 -3.10 -6.05
N MET A 35 3.22 -3.23 -4.94
CA MET A 35 3.70 -3.87 -3.71
C MET A 35 3.24 -5.32 -3.70
N TYR A 36 4.20 -6.25 -3.70
CA TYR A 36 3.95 -7.68 -3.72
C TYR A 36 4.28 -8.30 -2.36
N ILE A 37 3.52 -9.32 -1.98
CA ILE A 37 3.81 -10.16 -0.82
C ILE A 37 3.97 -11.61 -1.28
N LEU A 38 4.82 -12.36 -0.59
CA LEU A 38 4.93 -13.80 -0.81
C LEU A 38 3.89 -14.51 0.06
N ALA A 39 2.87 -15.09 -0.56
CA ALA A 39 1.82 -15.86 0.10
C ALA A 39 1.98 -17.35 -0.25
N GLY A 40 2.61 -18.11 0.64
CA GLY A 40 3.02 -19.49 0.37
C GLY A 40 4.15 -19.52 -0.66
N ASP A 41 3.90 -20.10 -1.82
CA ASP A 41 4.84 -20.23 -2.94
C ASP A 41 4.55 -19.25 -4.10
N ARG A 42 3.61 -18.31 -3.91
CA ARG A 42 3.17 -17.37 -4.94
C ARG A 42 3.33 -15.92 -4.50
N TRP A 43 3.78 -15.08 -5.44
CA TRP A 43 3.76 -13.63 -5.29
C TRP A 43 2.38 -13.07 -5.60
N GLU A 44 1.83 -12.29 -4.68
CA GLU A 44 0.52 -11.65 -4.82
C GLU A 44 0.64 -10.14 -4.77
N LEU A 45 -0.02 -9.46 -5.72
CA LEU A 45 -0.11 -8.00 -5.72
C LEU A 45 -1.03 -7.55 -4.58
N ARG A 46 -0.46 -6.97 -3.52
CA ARG A 46 -1.20 -6.52 -2.35
C ARG A 46 -1.62 -5.05 -2.45
N GLY A 47 -0.75 -4.22 -3.02
CA GLY A 47 -0.94 -2.78 -3.10
C GLY A 47 -0.38 -2.14 -4.35
N ILE A 48 -0.81 -0.92 -4.64
CA ILE A 48 -0.22 -0.06 -5.67
C ILE A 48 0.31 1.20 -5.00
N THR A 49 1.56 1.56 -5.23
CA THR A 49 2.21 2.74 -4.64
C THR A 49 1.43 3.99 -4.98
N SER A 50 0.95 4.72 -3.98
CA SER A 50 0.23 5.98 -4.16
C SER A 50 1.15 7.16 -3.83
N PHE A 51 1.44 7.37 -2.56
CA PHE A 51 2.30 8.46 -2.10
C PHE A 51 3.06 8.09 -0.82
N ALA A 52 4.17 8.79 -0.60
CA ALA A 52 4.98 8.69 0.61
C ALA A 52 5.09 10.04 1.30
N GLY A 53 5.37 10.00 2.60
CA GLY A 53 5.82 11.19 3.31
C GLY A 53 7.17 11.68 2.76
N LEU A 54 7.25 12.99 2.50
CA LEU A 54 8.51 13.65 2.17
C LEU A 54 9.16 14.21 3.43
N SER A 55 10.49 14.33 3.38
CA SER A 55 11.28 15.04 4.38
C SER A 55 11.08 16.55 4.25
N GLU A 56 11.58 17.32 5.21
CA GLU A 56 11.53 18.79 5.18
C GLU A 56 12.27 19.38 3.96
N THR A 57 13.26 18.66 3.42
CA THR A 57 13.99 19.06 2.21
C THR A 57 13.34 18.57 0.93
N GLY A 58 12.18 17.92 1.02
CA GLY A 58 11.45 17.36 -0.13
C GLY A 58 12.05 16.06 -0.67
N SER A 59 13.02 15.47 0.02
CA SER A 59 13.56 14.15 -0.29
C SER A 59 12.66 13.03 0.23
N CYS A 60 12.88 11.82 -0.27
CA CYS A 60 12.12 10.64 0.13
C CYS A 60 12.48 10.26 1.56
N ASP A 61 11.50 10.31 2.46
CA ASP A 61 11.73 10.09 3.88
C ASP A 61 11.56 8.61 4.22
N THR A 62 12.67 7.97 4.59
CA THR A 62 12.71 6.56 4.95
C THR A 62 12.13 6.25 6.33
N LYS A 63 11.77 7.29 7.10
CA LYS A 63 11.19 7.20 8.43
C LYS A 63 9.68 7.50 8.45
N LYS A 64 9.08 7.82 7.30
CA LYS A 64 7.64 8.05 7.16
C LYS A 64 6.95 6.86 6.50
N TYR A 65 5.65 6.74 6.76
CA TYR A 65 4.82 5.74 6.10
C TYR A 65 4.67 6.01 4.60
N VAL A 66 4.46 4.93 3.87
CA VAL A 66 4.04 4.90 2.50
C VAL A 66 2.57 4.49 2.45
N VAL A 67 1.78 5.16 1.62
CA VAL A 67 0.39 4.82 1.35
C VAL A 67 0.29 4.07 0.04
N PHE A 68 -0.33 2.90 0.11
CA PHE A 68 -0.63 2.04 -1.02
C PHE A 68 -2.14 1.98 -1.23
N THR A 69 -2.58 1.97 -2.49
CA THR A 69 -3.94 1.58 -2.85
C THR A 69 -4.15 0.11 -2.50
N ASN A 70 -5.22 -0.21 -1.79
CA ASN A 70 -5.57 -1.56 -1.37
C ASN A 70 -6.17 -2.36 -2.53
N VAL A 71 -5.37 -3.18 -3.21
CA VAL A 71 -5.83 -3.93 -4.40
C VAL A 71 -7.01 -4.85 -4.08
N ALA A 72 -7.02 -5.47 -2.90
CA ALA A 72 -8.13 -6.33 -2.46
C ALA A 72 -9.46 -5.56 -2.33
N HIS A 73 -9.42 -4.29 -1.89
CA HIS A 73 -10.63 -3.46 -1.81
C HIS A 73 -11.23 -3.19 -3.21
N PHE A 74 -10.38 -3.01 -4.22
CA PHE A 74 -10.80 -2.75 -5.59
C PHE A 74 -10.96 -4.02 -6.44
N TYR A 75 -10.80 -5.22 -5.87
CA TYR A 75 -10.84 -6.47 -6.62
C TYR A 75 -12.12 -6.63 -7.44
N GLY A 76 -13.28 -6.27 -6.89
CA GLY A 76 -14.55 -6.31 -7.62
C GLY A 76 -14.55 -5.41 -8.87
N TRP A 77 -14.02 -4.19 -8.74
CA TRP A 77 -13.86 -3.27 -9.88
C TRP A 77 -12.86 -3.80 -10.92
N ILE A 78 -11.70 -4.29 -10.47
CA ILE A 78 -10.68 -4.89 -11.35
C ILE A 78 -11.28 -6.06 -12.11
N LYS A 79 -11.90 -7.00 -11.39
CA LYS A 79 -12.53 -8.21 -11.95
C LYS A 79 -13.57 -7.86 -13.01
N ARG A 80 -14.42 -6.86 -12.77
CA ARG A 80 -15.40 -6.41 -13.77
C ARG A 80 -14.76 -5.92 -15.07
N LEU A 81 -13.66 -5.17 -14.96
CA LEU A 81 -12.95 -4.63 -16.13
C LEU A 81 -12.11 -5.68 -16.86
N THR A 82 -11.54 -6.64 -16.14
CA THR A 82 -10.61 -7.62 -16.72
C THR A 82 -11.28 -8.94 -17.13
N MET A 83 -12.45 -9.27 -16.57
CA MET A 83 -13.12 -10.55 -16.80
C MET A 83 -14.54 -10.44 -17.42
N GLY A 84 -15.04 -9.22 -17.66
CA GLY A 84 -16.29 -8.98 -18.41
C GLY A 84 -17.59 -9.29 -17.64
N GLY A 85 -18.20 -8.25 -17.05
CA GLY A 85 -19.66 -8.16 -16.78
C GLY A 85 -20.24 -8.94 -15.59
N GLY A 86 -20.80 -8.21 -14.61
CA GLY A 86 -21.63 -8.77 -13.53
C GLY A 86 -21.59 -7.95 -12.25
N GLU A 87 -22.65 -7.16 -12.02
CA GLU A 87 -22.90 -6.32 -10.85
C GLU A 87 -23.32 -7.16 -9.63
N GLN A 88 -22.60 -7.04 -8.50
CA GLN A 88 -23.06 -7.51 -7.18
C GLN A 88 -22.47 -6.65 -6.05
N ASP A 89 -23.29 -6.45 -5.02
CA ASP A 89 -23.04 -5.67 -3.81
C ASP A 89 -21.68 -5.98 -3.17
N VAL A 90 -20.83 -4.96 -3.09
CA VAL A 90 -19.48 -5.06 -2.53
C VAL A 90 -19.57 -4.83 -1.03
N ASP A 91 -19.36 -5.88 -0.24
CA ASP A 91 -19.11 -5.77 1.20
C ASP A 91 -17.85 -4.89 1.41
N VAL A 92 -18.06 -3.64 1.84
CA VAL A 92 -17.00 -2.65 2.01
C VAL A 92 -16.25 -2.99 3.30
N PRO A 93 -14.96 -3.37 3.24
CA PRO A 93 -14.21 -3.71 4.44
C PRO A 93 -14.07 -2.50 5.36
N LYS A 94 -14.24 -2.73 6.66
CA LYS A 94 -14.08 -1.68 7.68
C LYS A 94 -12.65 -1.12 7.66
N ARG A 95 -12.54 0.16 8.03
CA ARG A 95 -11.31 0.97 8.09
C ARG A 95 -10.12 0.19 8.67
N ILE A 96 -8.97 0.26 7.98
CA ILE A 96 -7.71 -0.31 8.44
C ILE A 96 -7.17 0.57 9.58
N SER A 97 -6.91 -0.03 10.73
CA SER A 97 -6.31 0.62 11.89
C SER A 97 -4.79 0.61 11.80
N GLU A 98 -4.14 1.48 12.59
CA GLU A 98 -2.68 1.57 12.69
C GLU A 98 -2.02 0.23 13.09
N MET A 99 -2.68 -0.56 13.94
CA MET A 99 -2.24 -1.91 14.29
C MET A 99 -2.16 -2.84 13.07
N LYS A 100 -3.11 -2.70 12.14
CA LYS A 100 -3.16 -3.49 10.91
C LYS A 100 -2.12 -3.01 9.88
N CYS A 101 -1.76 -1.73 9.92
CA CYS A 101 -0.59 -1.23 9.18
C CYS A 101 0.73 -1.83 9.71
N GLN A 102 0.87 -1.98 11.03
CA GLN A 102 2.02 -2.64 11.64
C GLN A 102 2.09 -4.13 11.32
N GLU A 103 0.95 -4.80 11.19
CA GLU A 103 0.86 -6.19 10.73
C GLU A 103 1.35 -6.32 9.28
N TYR A 104 0.82 -5.51 8.36
CA TYR A 104 1.22 -5.56 6.94
C TYR A 104 2.68 -5.19 6.71
N ALA A 105 3.26 -4.30 7.53
CA ALA A 105 4.68 -3.97 7.46
C ALA A 105 5.59 -5.19 7.69
N LYS A 106 5.14 -6.20 8.43
CA LYS A 106 5.90 -7.44 8.66
C LYS A 106 5.90 -8.39 7.46
N LEU A 107 4.98 -8.21 6.51
CA LEU A 107 4.84 -9.04 5.31
C LEU A 107 5.61 -8.47 4.11
N ALA A 108 6.18 -7.27 4.25
CA ALA A 108 6.98 -6.64 3.20
C ALA A 108 8.41 -7.19 3.25
N GLU A 109 8.75 -8.10 2.34
CA GLU A 109 10.12 -8.60 2.16
C GLU A 109 10.78 -7.94 0.94
N LYS A 110 12.04 -7.55 1.09
CA LYS A 110 12.83 -6.99 -0.01
C LYS A 110 13.35 -8.13 -0.90
N GLN A 111 13.22 -8.00 -2.22
CA GLN A 111 13.95 -8.91 -3.10
C GLN A 111 15.46 -8.67 -2.92
N PRO A 112 16.28 -9.73 -2.76
CA PRO A 112 17.72 -9.59 -2.58
C PRO A 112 18.44 -9.07 -3.84
N ASN A 113 17.72 -8.94 -4.95
CA ASN A 113 18.23 -8.41 -6.20
C ASN A 113 18.06 -6.89 -6.15
N GLY A 114 19.11 -6.18 -5.77
CA GLY A 114 19.12 -4.71 -5.63
C GLY A 114 18.90 -3.93 -6.93
N VAL A 115 17.70 -4.06 -7.49
CA VAL A 115 17.12 -3.17 -8.51
C VAL A 115 15.93 -2.46 -7.88
#